data_AF-A0A521JVP0-F1
#
_entry.id   AF-A0A521JVP0-F1
#
_cell.length_a   1.000
_cell.length_b   1.000
_cell.length_c   1.000
_cell.angle_alpha   90.00
_cell.angle_beta   90.00
_cell.angle_gamma   90.00
#
_symmetry.space_group_name_H-M   'P 1'
#
loop_
_entity.id
_entity.type
_entity.pdbx_description
1 polymer ?
#
loop_
_entity_poly.entity_id
_entity_poly.type
_entity_poly.pdbx_seq_one_letter_code
_entity_poly.pdbx_strand_id
1 'polypeptide(L)'
;MSRSRRMRTTLHACIAVALSCAGCSERERTPAAPGAGAATVEAVDDSADIEALLRRRARDAAHPPQPLLSHPGSTLVRERLSEADARRLCPQLSNSGLAYEPDGYFRHAALRRVKLPFSELPGGVFELVTDSRGLREDPDHVAPAGALLAIVAGDSHADGVCPNAHSFANLAEARLSARAGLPPVDVWNAAVGGQSFF
;
A
#
# COMPACT_ATOMS: atom_id res chain seq x y z
N MET A 1 45.80 11.36 28.33
CA MET A 1 44.89 10.24 27.94
C MET A 1 43.49 10.83 27.72
N SER A 2 43.03 10.94 26.48
CA SER A 2 41.66 11.38 26.15
C SER A 2 41.18 10.60 24.93
N ARG A 3 40.16 9.74 25.12
CA ARG A 3 39.57 8.91 24.06
C ARG A 3 38.34 9.63 23.49
N SER A 4 38.49 10.22 22.32
CA SER A 4 37.39 10.77 21.51
C SER A 4 36.57 9.64 20.87
N ARG A 5 35.31 9.48 21.28
CA ARG A 5 34.32 8.59 20.62
C ARG A 5 33.74 9.31 19.40
N ARG A 6 33.96 8.76 18.19
CA ARG A 6 33.23 9.17 16.97
C ARG A 6 31.91 8.38 16.91
N MET A 7 30.77 9.06 16.99
CA MET A 7 29.47 8.50 16.59
C MET A 7 29.41 8.45 15.06
N ARG A 8 29.15 7.28 14.50
CA ARG A 8 28.76 7.11 13.09
C ARG A 8 27.24 7.17 13.03
N THR A 9 26.70 8.24 12.45
CA THR A 9 25.28 8.35 12.09
C THR A 9 25.09 7.76 10.70
N THR A 10 24.40 6.62 10.62
CA THR A 10 24.04 5.99 9.34
C THR A 10 22.75 6.63 8.83
N LEU A 11 22.87 7.47 7.81
CA LEU A 11 21.75 8.10 7.12
C LEU A 11 21.12 7.09 6.16
N HIS A 12 19.89 6.66 6.42
CA HIS A 12 19.10 5.87 5.46
C HIS A 12 18.33 6.85 4.57
N ALA A 13 18.70 6.90 3.29
CA ALA A 13 17.98 7.68 2.28
C ALA A 13 16.89 6.80 1.65
N CYS A 14 15.63 7.23 1.78
CA CYS A 14 14.52 6.70 0.99
C CYS A 14 14.20 7.73 -0.11
N ILE A 15 14.33 7.32 -1.38
CA ILE A 15 13.89 8.10 -2.54
C ILE A 15 12.52 7.54 -2.94
N ALA A 16 11.48 8.38 -2.93
CA ALA A 16 10.16 8.07 -3.47
C ALA A 16 9.89 8.97 -4.68
N VAL A 17 9.47 8.38 -5.79
CA VAL A 17 8.98 9.07 -6.99
C VAL A 17 7.49 8.75 -7.08
N ALA A 18 6.64 9.77 -7.16
CA ALA A 18 5.19 9.62 -7.29
C ALA A 18 4.70 10.19 -8.63
N LEU A 19 3.89 9.42 -9.35
CA LEU A 19 3.09 9.85 -10.50
C LEU A 19 1.62 9.75 -10.10
N SER A 20 0.86 10.83 -10.29
CA SER A 20 -0.55 10.95 -9.92
C SER A 20 -1.46 10.74 -11.14
N CYS A 21 -2.40 9.80 -11.04
CA CYS A 21 -3.54 9.63 -11.93
C CYS A 21 -4.83 9.68 -11.09
N ALA A 22 -5.32 10.87 -10.76
CA ALA A 22 -6.60 11.05 -10.07
C ALA A 22 -7.64 11.60 -11.06
N GLY A 23 -8.70 10.84 -11.37
CA GLY A 23 -9.86 11.41 -12.09
C GLY A 23 -10.86 10.42 -12.68
N CYS A 24 -10.43 9.24 -13.12
CA CYS A 24 -11.34 8.23 -13.70
C CYS A 24 -11.33 6.98 -12.83
N SER A 25 -12.50 6.54 -12.36
CA SER A 25 -12.66 5.21 -11.77
C SER A 25 -13.44 4.32 -12.72
N GLU A 26 -12.86 3.18 -13.09
CA GLU A 26 -13.54 2.17 -13.89
C GLU A 26 -14.34 1.26 -12.96
N ARG A 27 -15.66 1.14 -13.19
CA ARG A 27 -16.48 0.12 -12.54
C ARG A 27 -16.73 -1.01 -13.54
N GLU A 28 -16.01 -2.12 -13.39
CA GLU A 28 -16.32 -3.33 -14.13
C GLU A 28 -17.62 -3.95 -13.62
N ARG A 29 -18.58 -4.20 -14.52
CA ARG A 29 -19.63 -5.21 -14.30
C ARG A 29 -19.11 -6.54 -14.84
N THR A 30 -18.92 -7.52 -13.97
CA THR A 30 -18.47 -8.85 -14.37
C THR A 30 -19.50 -9.49 -15.31
N PRO A 31 -19.14 -9.92 -16.54
CA PRO A 31 -20.03 -10.73 -17.35
C PRO A 31 -20.12 -12.14 -16.75
N ALA A 32 -21.32 -12.69 -16.68
CA ALA A 32 -21.54 -14.07 -16.29
C ALA A 32 -21.11 -15.04 -17.41
N ALA A 33 -20.11 -15.88 -17.13
CA ALA A 33 -19.84 -17.17 -17.81
C ALA A 33 -19.48 -17.12 -19.32
N PRO A 34 -18.94 -18.22 -19.91
CA PRO A 34 -18.12 -18.15 -21.12
C PRO A 34 -18.97 -18.01 -22.39
N GLY A 35 -18.74 -16.87 -23.05
CA GLY A 35 -19.37 -16.41 -24.31
C GLY A 35 -19.30 -14.88 -24.45
N ALA A 36 -18.40 -14.23 -23.69
CA ALA A 36 -18.49 -12.82 -23.34
C ALA A 36 -18.32 -11.91 -24.56
N GLY A 37 -19.42 -11.28 -24.97
CA GLY A 37 -19.39 -10.05 -25.74
C GLY A 37 -18.58 -8.97 -25.00
N ALA A 38 -18.14 -7.96 -25.75
CA ALA A 38 -17.28 -6.88 -25.25
C ALA A 38 -17.74 -6.38 -23.87
N ALA A 39 -16.84 -6.45 -22.88
CA ALA A 39 -17.08 -5.87 -21.57
C ALA A 39 -17.37 -4.37 -21.76
N THR A 40 -18.53 -3.92 -21.28
CA THR A 40 -18.90 -2.50 -21.34
C THR A 40 -18.41 -1.85 -20.06
N VAL A 41 -17.42 -0.98 -20.16
CA VAL A 41 -16.95 -0.16 -19.04
C VAL A 41 -17.85 1.08 -18.96
N GLU A 42 -18.52 1.27 -17.82
CA GLU A 42 -19.29 2.48 -17.53
C GLU A 42 -18.35 3.50 -16.91
N ALA A 43 -18.08 4.58 -17.64
CA ALA A 43 -17.35 5.73 -17.11
C ALA A 43 -18.30 6.57 -16.24
N VAL A 44 -17.99 6.69 -14.96
CA VAL A 44 -18.73 7.53 -14.01
C VAL A 44 -17.91 8.80 -13.77
N ASP A 45 -18.48 9.97 -14.08
CA ASP A 45 -17.87 11.27 -13.79
C ASP A 45 -18.39 11.80 -12.44
N ASP A 46 -17.61 11.56 -11.39
CA ASP A 46 -17.88 12.06 -10.04
C ASP A 46 -17.09 13.34 -9.71
N SER A 47 -16.52 14.02 -10.73
CA SER A 47 -15.57 15.12 -10.52
C SER A 47 -16.15 16.30 -9.73
N ALA A 48 -17.38 16.71 -10.04
CA ALA A 48 -18.06 17.82 -9.36
C ALA A 48 -18.31 17.51 -7.87
N ASP A 49 -18.70 16.28 -7.55
CA ASP A 49 -18.95 15.84 -6.17
C ASP A 49 -17.66 15.73 -5.36
N ILE A 50 -16.59 15.21 -5.98
CA ILE A 50 -15.24 15.17 -5.39
C ILE A 50 -14.73 16.60 -5.14
N GLU A 51 -14.88 17.50 -6.10
CA GLU A 51 -14.46 18.90 -5.94
C GLU A 51 -15.24 19.58 -4.80
N ALA A 52 -16.56 19.40 -4.74
CA ALA A 52 -17.40 19.93 -3.67
C ALA A 52 -16.99 19.38 -2.29
N LEU A 53 -16.67 18.09 -2.20
CA LEU A 53 -16.13 17.44 -1.01
C LEU A 53 -14.80 18.08 -0.57
N LEU A 54 -13.83 18.18 -1.48
CA LEU A 54 -12.52 18.76 -1.19
C LEU A 54 -12.64 20.23 -0.77
N ARG A 55 -13.48 21.02 -1.44
CA ARG A 55 -13.74 22.42 -1.07
C ARG A 55 -14.40 22.55 0.30
N ARG A 56 -15.33 21.66 0.64
CA ARG A 56 -15.95 21.63 1.97
C ARG A 56 -14.90 21.34 3.04
N ARG A 57 -14.07 20.31 2.84
CA ARG A 57 -13.01 19.91 3.76
C ARG A 57 -11.96 20.99 3.96
N ALA A 58 -11.55 21.67 2.90
CA ALA A 58 -10.60 22.79 2.99
C ALA A 58 -11.08 23.95 3.89
N ARG A 59 -12.40 24.07 4.12
CA ARG A 59 -12.99 25.06 5.03
C ARG A 59 -13.25 24.53 6.43
N ASP A 60 -13.26 23.21 6.61
CA ASP A 60 -13.64 22.56 7.87
C ASP A 60 -12.39 22.34 8.75
N ALA A 61 -12.36 23.00 9.90
CA ALA A 61 -11.26 22.88 10.86
C ALA A 61 -11.34 21.61 11.71
N ALA A 62 -12.36 20.75 11.53
CA ALA A 62 -12.56 19.54 12.33
C ALA A 62 -11.41 18.52 12.24
N HIS A 63 -10.60 18.58 11.17
CA HIS A 63 -9.43 17.72 11.00
C HIS A 63 -8.21 18.59 10.70
N PRO A 64 -7.62 19.24 11.72
CA PRO A 64 -6.52 20.15 11.48
C PRO A 64 -5.35 19.38 10.86
N PRO A 65 -4.79 19.89 9.75
CA PRO A 65 -3.65 19.26 9.11
C PRO A 65 -2.51 19.04 10.10
N GLN A 66 -1.96 17.82 10.15
CA GLN A 66 -0.87 17.48 11.08
C GLN A 66 0.49 17.74 10.42
N PRO A 67 1.36 18.59 11.00
CA PRO A 67 2.69 18.83 10.44
C PRO A 67 3.50 17.54 10.31
N LEU A 68 4.23 17.40 9.20
CA LEU A 68 5.16 16.28 9.02
C LEU A 68 6.39 16.47 9.91
N LEU A 69 6.39 15.82 11.08
CA LEU A 69 7.49 15.88 12.04
C LEU A 69 8.84 15.42 11.47
N SER A 70 8.83 14.55 10.46
CA SER A 70 10.03 14.07 9.78
C SER A 70 10.72 15.15 8.92
N HIS A 71 10.03 16.25 8.62
CA HIS A 71 10.55 17.35 7.81
C HIS A 71 10.29 18.70 8.51
N PRO A 72 11.08 19.04 9.54
CA PRO A 72 10.92 20.30 10.26
C PRO A 72 11.01 21.51 9.31
N GLY A 73 10.05 22.44 9.42
CA GLY A 73 9.97 23.62 8.56
C GLY A 73 9.23 23.40 7.23
N SER A 74 8.77 22.18 6.96
CA SER A 74 7.87 21.92 5.83
C SER A 74 6.49 22.52 6.08
N THR A 75 5.87 23.03 5.01
CA THR A 75 4.44 23.39 4.99
C THR A 75 3.54 22.19 4.69
N LEU A 76 4.12 21.01 4.44
CA LEU A 76 3.39 19.79 4.19
C LEU A 76 2.78 19.27 5.49
N VAL A 77 1.57 18.77 5.36
CA VAL A 77 0.73 18.33 6.45
C VAL A 77 0.03 17.05 6.03
N ARG A 78 -0.13 16.12 6.98
CA ARG A 78 -0.94 14.93 6.77
C ARG A 78 -2.38 15.25 7.14
N GLU A 79 -3.28 15.08 6.18
CA GLU A 79 -4.71 15.17 6.42
C GLU A 79 -5.23 13.77 6.78
N ARG A 80 -6.07 13.67 7.82
CA ARG A 80 -6.81 12.44 8.10
C ARG A 80 -8.18 12.52 7.45
N LEU A 81 -8.48 11.54 6.60
CA LEU A 81 -9.81 11.37 6.03
C LEU A 81 -10.66 10.55 6.99
N SER A 82 -11.93 10.91 7.17
CA SER A 82 -12.89 9.99 7.80
C SER A 82 -13.08 8.76 6.91
N GLU A 83 -13.54 7.63 7.45
CA GLU A 83 -13.83 6.45 6.63
C GLU A 83 -14.82 6.77 5.50
N ALA A 84 -15.85 7.56 5.80
CA ALA A 84 -16.85 7.97 4.82
C ALA A 84 -16.25 8.79 3.67
N ASP A 85 -15.34 9.72 3.97
CA ASP A 85 -14.67 10.51 2.94
C ASP A 85 -13.62 9.69 2.18
N ALA A 86 -12.88 8.81 2.87
CA ALA A 86 -11.93 7.89 2.24
C ALA A 86 -12.64 6.96 1.24
N ARG A 87 -13.84 6.46 1.56
CA ARG A 87 -14.63 5.62 0.63
C ARG A 87 -15.09 6.37 -0.63
N ARG A 88 -15.27 7.69 -0.55
CA ARG A 88 -15.60 8.55 -1.70
C ARG A 88 -14.37 8.85 -2.55
N LEU A 89 -13.23 9.09 -1.92
CA LEU A 89 -11.98 9.50 -2.59
C LEU A 89 -11.13 8.32 -3.08
N CYS A 90 -11.30 7.14 -2.47
CA CYS A 90 -10.58 5.91 -2.80
C CYS A 90 -11.59 4.82 -3.17
N PRO A 91 -12.07 4.79 -4.43
CA PRO A 91 -13.07 3.82 -4.88
C PRO A 91 -12.70 2.35 -4.60
N GLN A 92 -11.40 2.06 -4.51
CA GLN A 92 -10.87 0.74 -4.15
C GLN A 92 -11.43 0.24 -2.81
N LEU A 93 -11.65 1.13 -1.82
CA LEU A 93 -12.21 0.75 -0.52
C LEU A 93 -13.61 0.14 -0.58
N SER A 94 -14.37 0.43 -1.64
CA SER A 94 -15.77 -0.02 -1.75
C SER A 94 -15.89 -1.43 -2.29
N ASN A 95 -14.93 -1.92 -3.11
CA ASN A 95 -15.13 -3.13 -3.91
C ASN A 95 -13.97 -4.15 -3.90
N SER A 96 -12.84 -3.88 -3.23
CA SER A 96 -11.60 -4.61 -3.53
C SER A 96 -10.99 -5.39 -2.36
N GLY A 97 -11.76 -5.72 -1.31
CA GLY A 97 -11.22 -6.48 -0.16
C GLY A 97 -10.12 -5.70 0.60
N LEU A 98 -10.26 -4.38 0.64
CA LEU A 98 -9.44 -3.47 1.42
C LEU A 98 -10.22 -3.04 2.67
N ALA A 99 -9.49 -2.74 3.74
CA ALA A 99 -10.00 -2.16 4.97
C ALA A 99 -9.56 -0.70 5.08
N TYR A 100 -10.41 0.16 5.64
CA TYR A 100 -10.03 1.53 5.96
C TYR A 100 -8.93 1.57 7.01
N GLU A 101 -7.96 2.46 6.81
CA GLU A 101 -6.84 2.71 7.71
C GLU A 101 -6.69 4.23 7.88
N PRO A 102 -6.76 4.82 9.08
CA PRO A 102 -6.84 6.28 9.23
C PRO A 102 -5.66 7.09 8.70
N ASP A 103 -4.46 6.50 8.63
CA ASP A 103 -3.21 7.20 8.28
C ASP A 103 -2.73 6.96 6.84
N GLY A 104 -3.15 5.85 6.23
CA GLY A 104 -2.88 5.46 4.84
C GLY A 104 -4.15 5.34 3.97
N TYR A 105 -5.31 5.68 4.54
CA TYR A 105 -6.67 5.58 4.00
C TYR A 105 -7.17 4.16 3.78
N PHE A 106 -6.33 3.25 3.31
CA PHE A 106 -6.68 1.86 3.13
C PHE A 106 -5.49 0.92 3.26
N ARG A 107 -5.80 -0.33 3.60
CA ARG A 107 -4.87 -1.46 3.65
C ARG A 107 -5.56 -2.72 3.13
N HIS A 108 -4.85 -3.81 2.87
CA HIS A 108 -5.55 -5.08 2.65
C HIS A 108 -6.30 -5.52 3.91
N ALA A 109 -7.46 -6.17 3.71
CA ALA A 109 -8.13 -6.88 4.79
C ALA A 109 -7.25 -8.04 5.30
N ALA A 110 -7.33 -8.33 6.59
CA ALA A 110 -6.64 -9.46 7.21
C ALA A 110 -7.15 -10.81 6.68
N LEU A 111 -6.25 -11.82 6.64
CA LEU A 111 -6.53 -13.21 6.24
C LEU A 111 -7.20 -13.32 4.86
N ARG A 112 -6.98 -12.33 4.00
CA ARG A 112 -7.56 -12.29 2.66
C ARG A 112 -6.88 -13.32 1.77
N ARG A 113 -7.69 -14.02 0.98
CA ARG A 113 -7.27 -14.90 -0.12
C ARG A 113 -8.12 -14.62 -1.35
N VAL A 114 -7.50 -14.17 -2.43
CA VAL A 114 -8.20 -13.86 -3.69
C VAL A 114 -7.43 -14.41 -4.88
N LYS A 115 -8.12 -15.14 -5.76
CA LYS A 115 -7.55 -15.57 -7.04
C LYS A 115 -7.60 -14.42 -8.03
N LEU A 116 -6.44 -14.05 -8.56
CA LEU A 116 -6.30 -13.01 -9.57
C LEU A 116 -5.86 -13.64 -10.89
N PRO A 117 -6.50 -13.29 -12.02
CA PRO A 117 -6.05 -13.73 -13.33
C PRO A 117 -4.70 -13.09 -13.66
N PHE A 118 -3.79 -13.90 -14.18
CA PHE A 118 -2.48 -13.46 -14.65
C PHE A 118 -1.96 -14.45 -15.69
N SER A 119 -2.24 -14.15 -16.96
CA SER A 119 -2.03 -15.04 -18.11
C SER A 119 -0.58 -15.44 -18.34
N GLU A 120 0.36 -14.65 -17.82
CA GLU A 120 1.80 -14.83 -17.93
C GLU A 120 2.31 -15.96 -17.03
N LEU A 121 1.52 -16.41 -16.05
CA LEU A 121 1.88 -17.54 -15.19
C LEU A 121 1.41 -18.88 -15.76
N PRO A 122 2.15 -19.97 -15.50
CA PRO A 122 1.61 -21.31 -15.64
C PRO A 122 0.30 -21.46 -14.85
N GLY A 123 -0.80 -21.74 -15.55
CA GLY A 123 -2.14 -21.82 -14.95
C GLY A 123 -2.98 -20.55 -15.03
N GLY A 124 -2.40 -19.42 -15.48
CA GLY A 124 -3.13 -18.19 -15.80
C GLY A 124 -3.73 -17.46 -14.60
N VAL A 125 -3.40 -17.85 -13.37
CA VAL A 125 -3.92 -17.27 -12.12
C VAL A 125 -2.87 -17.33 -11.01
N PHE A 126 -2.95 -16.43 -10.03
CA PHE A 126 -2.28 -16.58 -8.74
C PHE A 126 -3.20 -16.20 -7.58
N GLU A 127 -2.84 -16.59 -6.35
CA GLU A 127 -3.55 -16.18 -5.14
C GLU A 127 -2.84 -14.99 -4.48
N LEU A 128 -3.55 -13.89 -4.34
CA LEU A 128 -3.19 -12.82 -3.41
C LEU A 128 -3.59 -13.29 -2.00
N VAL A 129 -2.59 -13.49 -1.15
CA VAL A 129 -2.74 -13.91 0.24
C VAL A 129 -2.22 -12.80 1.16
N THR A 130 -2.89 -12.61 2.30
CA THR A 130 -2.44 -11.75 3.38
C THR A 130 -2.54 -12.44 4.73
N ASP A 131 -1.71 -11.98 5.67
CA ASP A 131 -1.67 -12.48 7.04
C ASP A 131 -2.78 -11.88 7.94
N SER A 132 -2.78 -12.21 9.23
CA SER A 132 -3.75 -11.72 10.22
C SER A 132 -3.75 -10.20 10.42
N ARG A 133 -2.75 -9.49 9.91
CA ARG A 133 -2.62 -8.03 9.97
C ARG A 133 -2.95 -7.36 8.64
N GLY A 134 -3.12 -8.13 7.58
CA GLY A 134 -3.34 -7.64 6.22
C GLY A 134 -2.04 -7.34 5.46
N LEU A 135 -0.90 -7.89 5.89
CA LEU A 135 0.36 -7.80 5.14
C LEU A 135 0.40 -8.89 4.08
N ARG A 136 1.02 -8.63 2.92
CA ARG A 136 1.15 -9.62 1.82
C ARG A 136 2.17 -10.70 2.20
N GLU A 137 1.68 -11.77 2.82
CA GLU A 137 2.47 -12.93 3.29
C GLU A 137 1.58 -14.19 3.36
N ASP A 138 2.18 -15.37 3.23
CA ASP A 138 1.44 -16.64 3.25
C ASP A 138 1.12 -17.10 4.69
N PRO A 139 2.11 -17.27 5.60
CA PRO A 139 1.88 -17.40 7.03
C PRO A 139 1.84 -16.04 7.75
N ASP A 140 1.40 -16.03 9.01
CA ASP A 140 1.70 -14.90 9.88
C ASP A 140 3.21 -14.76 10.06
N HIS A 141 3.74 -13.53 9.95
CA HIS A 141 5.16 -13.32 10.23
C HIS A 141 5.43 -13.60 11.70
N VAL A 142 6.45 -14.41 11.95
CA VAL A 142 6.99 -14.66 13.28
C VAL A 142 8.45 -14.23 13.26
N ALA A 143 8.68 -12.95 13.54
CA ALA A 143 10.02 -12.37 13.61
C ALA A 143 10.88 -13.17 14.62
N PRO A 144 12.03 -13.73 14.20
CA PRO A 144 12.96 -14.34 15.14
C PRO A 144 13.44 -13.32 16.18
N ALA A 145 13.79 -13.80 17.37
CA ALA A 145 14.38 -12.95 18.40
C ALA A 145 15.66 -12.27 17.87
N GLY A 146 15.74 -10.94 17.99
CA GLY A 146 16.87 -10.16 17.49
C GLY A 146 16.87 -9.90 15.97
N ALA A 147 15.78 -10.23 15.28
CA ALA A 147 15.64 -9.90 13.86
C ALA A 147 15.57 -8.38 13.63
N LEU A 148 16.15 -7.95 12.51
CA LEU A 148 15.93 -6.62 11.96
C LEU A 148 14.61 -6.61 11.21
N LEU A 149 13.75 -5.64 11.51
CA LEU A 149 12.50 -5.43 10.77
C LEU A 149 12.74 -4.45 9.62
N ALA A 150 12.40 -4.85 8.41
CA ALA A 150 12.26 -3.97 7.26
C ALA A 150 10.79 -3.92 6.83
N ILE A 151 10.31 -2.74 6.46
CA ILE A 151 8.93 -2.56 5.98
C ILE A 151 9.01 -2.05 4.54
N VAL A 152 8.36 -2.77 3.63
CA VAL A 152 8.12 -2.35 2.25
C VAL A 152 6.78 -1.65 2.22
N ALA A 153 6.78 -0.38 1.83
CA ALA A 153 5.58 0.43 1.64
C ALA A 153 5.63 1.07 0.25
N GLY A 154 4.47 1.26 -0.37
CA GLY A 154 4.37 1.78 -1.72
C GLY A 154 3.02 1.47 -2.35
N ASP A 155 2.97 1.62 -3.66
CA ASP A 155 1.80 1.43 -4.51
C ASP A 155 1.72 -0.01 -5.07
N SER A 156 1.05 -0.18 -6.21
CA SER A 156 0.87 -1.47 -6.89
C SER A 156 2.17 -2.15 -7.31
N HIS A 157 3.24 -1.39 -7.55
CA HIS A 157 4.53 -1.97 -7.92
C HIS A 157 5.20 -2.64 -6.73
N ALA A 158 5.05 -2.06 -5.53
CA ALA A 158 5.59 -2.63 -4.30
C ALA A 158 4.68 -3.72 -3.70
N ASP A 159 3.36 -3.55 -3.80
CA ASP A 159 2.35 -4.57 -3.41
C ASP A 159 2.61 -5.89 -4.17
N GLY A 160 2.82 -5.77 -5.48
CA GLY A 160 3.26 -6.86 -6.34
C GLY A 160 2.10 -7.68 -6.89
N VAL A 161 1.85 -7.53 -8.19
CA VAL A 161 0.88 -8.33 -8.96
C VAL A 161 1.50 -9.69 -9.32
N CYS A 162 1.88 -10.45 -8.29
CA CYS A 162 2.52 -11.76 -8.41
C CYS A 162 2.29 -12.61 -7.13
N PRO A 163 2.60 -13.92 -7.15
CA PRO A 163 2.60 -14.74 -5.93
C PRO A 163 3.56 -14.17 -4.87
N ASN A 164 3.26 -14.34 -3.58
CA ASN A 164 4.08 -13.83 -2.47
C ASN A 164 5.56 -14.23 -2.61
N ALA A 165 5.85 -15.50 -2.93
CA ALA A 165 7.20 -15.98 -3.18
C ALA A 165 8.01 -15.23 -4.27
N HIS A 166 7.33 -14.44 -5.11
CA HIS A 166 7.93 -13.62 -6.17
C HIS A 166 7.78 -12.11 -5.93
N SER A 167 7.20 -11.70 -4.81
CA SER A 167 7.08 -10.30 -4.43
C SER A 167 8.46 -9.71 -4.13
N PHE A 168 8.61 -8.39 -4.27
CA PHE A 168 9.86 -7.72 -3.92
C PHE A 168 10.26 -7.98 -2.46
N ALA A 169 9.30 -7.94 -1.53
CA ALA A 169 9.55 -8.12 -0.11
C ALA A 169 10.10 -9.51 0.22
N ASN A 170 9.44 -10.58 -0.27
CA ASN A 170 9.89 -11.95 -0.01
C ASN A 170 11.23 -12.26 -0.70
N LEU A 171 11.46 -11.72 -1.91
CA LEU A 171 12.76 -11.84 -2.58
C LEU A 171 13.86 -11.07 -1.83
N ALA A 172 13.55 -9.90 -1.26
CA ALA A 172 14.48 -9.12 -0.46
C ALA A 172 14.81 -9.84 0.85
N GLU A 173 13.81 -10.38 1.55
CA GLU A 173 14.00 -11.18 2.75
C GLU A 173 14.92 -12.38 2.50
N ALA A 174 14.60 -13.19 1.49
CA ALA A 174 15.40 -14.36 1.14
C ALA A 174 16.86 -13.98 0.82
N ARG A 175 17.07 -12.88 0.09
CA ARG A 175 18.41 -12.38 -0.25
C ARG A 175 19.16 -11.83 0.95
N LEU A 176 18.48 -11.14 1.88
CA LEU A 176 19.10 -10.58 3.08
C LEU A 176 19.45 -11.68 4.09
N SER A 177 18.53 -12.63 4.29
CA SER A 177 18.73 -13.79 5.16
C SER A 177 19.86 -14.71 4.67
N ALA A 178 20.13 -14.75 3.36
CA ALA A 178 21.26 -15.49 2.80
C ALA A 178 22.64 -14.80 3.01
N ARG A 179 22.68 -13.54 3.47
CA ARG A 179 23.95 -12.81 3.64
C ARG A 179 24.61 -13.14 4.98
N ALA A 180 25.84 -13.66 4.90
CA ALA A 180 26.64 -13.94 6.09
C ALA A 180 26.94 -12.67 6.89
N GLY A 181 26.82 -12.77 8.22
CA GLY A 181 27.15 -11.69 9.16
C GLY A 181 26.05 -10.68 9.42
N LEU A 182 24.87 -10.82 8.80
CA LEU A 182 23.68 -10.07 9.19
C LEU A 182 22.88 -10.84 10.26
N PRO A 183 22.24 -10.14 11.21
CA PRO A 183 21.15 -10.73 11.98
C PRO A 183 20.03 -11.21 11.05
N PRO A 184 19.12 -12.09 11.53
CA PRO A 184 17.90 -12.40 10.80
C PRO A 184 17.18 -11.12 10.37
N VAL A 185 16.59 -11.11 9.18
CA VAL A 185 15.80 -9.98 8.69
C VAL A 185 14.38 -10.48 8.45
N ASP A 186 13.41 -9.73 8.93
CA ASP A 186 11.98 -9.93 8.73
C ASP A 186 11.48 -8.78 7.83
N VAL A 187 10.93 -9.08 6.65
CA VAL A 187 10.56 -8.05 5.65
C VAL A 187 9.06 -8.03 5.42
N TRP A 188 8.40 -7.01 5.95
CA TRP A 188 6.94 -6.90 5.86
C TRP A 188 6.51 -6.14 4.62
N ASN A 189 5.70 -6.76 3.77
CA ASN A 189 5.04 -6.08 2.67
C ASN A 189 3.72 -5.43 3.11
N ALA A 190 3.79 -4.12 3.37
CA ALA A 190 2.66 -3.27 3.73
C ALA A 190 2.20 -2.38 2.56
N ALA A 191 2.76 -2.57 1.36
CA ALA A 191 2.36 -1.83 0.17
C ALA A 191 0.98 -2.26 -0.31
N VAL A 192 0.23 -1.33 -0.89
CA VAL A 192 -1.12 -1.59 -1.41
C VAL A 192 -1.33 -0.87 -2.73
N GLY A 193 -1.85 -1.60 -3.72
CA GLY A 193 -2.21 -1.06 -5.02
C GLY A 193 -3.06 0.21 -4.95
N GLY A 194 -2.63 1.26 -5.66
CA GLY A 194 -3.33 2.55 -5.72
C GLY A 194 -3.06 3.48 -4.55
N GLN A 195 -2.24 3.08 -3.57
CA GLN A 195 -1.84 3.97 -2.48
C GLN A 195 -0.94 5.09 -3.01
N SER A 196 -1.17 6.32 -2.53
CA SER A 196 -0.35 7.49 -2.86
C SER A 196 -0.11 8.33 -1.60
N PHE A 197 0.93 9.17 -1.63
CA PHE A 197 1.18 10.15 -0.57
C PHE A 197 0.31 11.39 -0.85
N PHE A 198 -0.74 11.56 -0.06
CA PHE A 198 -1.55 12.79 -0.03
C PHE A 198 -1.15 13.65 1.16
#